data_AF-A0A943FBJ2-F1
#
_entry.id   AF-A0A943FBJ2-F1
#
_cell.length_a   1.000
_cell.length_b   1.000
_cell.length_c   1.000
_cell.angle_alpha   90.00
_cell.angle_beta   90.00
_cell.angle_gamma   90.00
#
_symmetry.space_group_name_H-M   'P 1'
#
loop_
_entity.id
_entity.type
_entity.pdbx_description
1 polymer ?
#
loop_
_entity_poly.entity_id
_entity_poly.type
_entity_poly.pdbx_seq_one_letter_code
_entity_poly.pdbx_strand_id
1 'polypeptide(L)'
;MLEQLIEQILPVIISVIELIGIFIVTVGTLRAFFYYLLDLFKIKKYPVKHELANALATGLEFKMAAEILKTVLITSLSELTVLGCIILLRALLSLLIHIEMKNDEEA
;
A
#
# COMPACT_ATOMS: atom_id res chain seq x y z
N MET A 1 -18.44 19.86 20.89
CA MET A 1 -17.11 20.50 21.05
C MET A 1 -15.98 19.53 20.66
N LEU A 2 -15.84 18.36 21.30
CA LEU A 2 -14.76 17.41 20.97
C LEU A 2 -14.93 16.75 19.60
N GLU A 3 -16.13 16.32 19.22
CA GLU A 3 -16.42 15.73 17.89
C GLU A 3 -16.11 16.69 16.75
N GLN A 4 -16.55 17.95 16.84
CA GLN A 4 -16.24 19.00 15.86
C GLN A 4 -14.74 19.24 15.70
N LEU A 5 -13.98 19.14 16.80
CA LEU A 5 -12.52 19.26 16.77
C LEU A 5 -11.88 18.08 16.03
N ILE A 6 -12.40 16.85 16.25
CA ILE A 6 -11.94 15.64 15.56
C ILE A 6 -12.26 15.74 14.06
N GLU A 7 -13.48 16.13 13.69
CA GLU A 7 -13.89 16.30 12.29
C GLU A 7 -13.03 17.32 11.53
N GLN A 8 -12.49 18.32 12.23
CA GLN A 8 -11.67 19.36 11.61
C GLN A 8 -10.18 18.96 11.48
N ILE A 9 -9.63 18.25 12.46
CA ILE A 9 -8.20 17.90 12.50
C ILE A 9 -7.91 16.61 11.73
N LEU A 10 -8.78 15.62 11.86
CA LEU A 10 -8.54 14.28 11.34
C LEU A 10 -8.38 14.21 9.81
N PRO A 11 -9.08 15.00 8.97
CA PRO A 11 -8.83 15.04 7.52
C PRO A 11 -7.40 15.46 7.16
N VAL A 12 -6.83 16.39 7.93
CA VAL A 12 -5.44 16.85 7.73
C VAL A 12 -4.48 15.71 8.08
N ILE A 13 -4.71 15.02 9.19
CA ILE A 13 -3.90 13.87 9.61
C ILE A 13 -3.94 12.76 8.56
N ILE A 14 -5.13 12.40 8.08
CA ILE A 14 -5.33 11.37 7.04
C ILE A 14 -4.54 11.75 5.79
N SER A 15 -4.66 13.00 5.33
CA SER A 15 -3.96 13.48 4.12
C SER A 15 -2.45 13.41 4.27
N VAL A 16 -1.90 13.74 5.44
CA VAL A 16 -0.46 13.64 5.73
C VAL A 16 0.01 12.18 5.69
N ILE A 17 -0.75 11.27 6.29
CA ILE A 17 -0.42 9.83 6.31
C ILE A 17 -0.47 9.25 4.89
N GLU A 18 -1.48 9.61 4.08
CA GLU A 18 -1.55 9.22 2.67
C GLU A 18 -0.35 9.74 1.88
N LEU A 19 0.05 11.00 2.11
CA LEU A 19 1.20 11.60 1.45
C LEU A 19 2.50 10.86 1.77
N ILE A 20 2.68 10.44 3.02
CA ILE A 20 3.83 9.63 3.44
C ILE A 20 3.84 8.28 2.70
N GLY A 21 2.69 7.60 2.66
CA GLY A 21 2.56 6.33 1.93
C GLY A 21 2.90 6.47 0.44
N ILE A 22 2.36 7.52 -0.21
CA ILE A 22 2.65 7.84 -1.61
C ILE A 22 4.15 8.11 -1.81
N PHE A 23 4.75 8.89 -0.92
CA PHE A 23 6.17 9.23 -0.98
C PHE A 23 7.06 7.98 -0.89
N ILE A 24 6.80 7.10 0.09
CA ILE A 24 7.57 5.85 0.29
C ILE A 24 7.48 4.96 -0.95
N VAL A 25 6.28 4.74 -1.47
CA VAL A 25 6.09 3.92 -2.69
C VAL A 25 6.80 4.55 -3.88
N THR A 26 6.68 5.85 -4.06
CA THR A 26 7.27 6.57 -5.21
C THR A 26 8.79 6.48 -5.16
N VAL A 27 9.41 6.84 -4.04
CA VAL A 27 10.88 6.82 -3.89
C VAL A 27 11.42 5.39 -3.99
N GLY A 28 10.80 4.43 -3.31
CA GLY A 28 11.24 3.04 -3.35
C GLY A 28 11.11 2.42 -4.74
N THR A 29 10.02 2.71 -5.45
CA THR A 29 9.83 2.25 -6.83
C THR A 29 10.84 2.87 -7.79
N LEU A 30 11.07 4.20 -7.69
CA LEU A 30 12.07 4.88 -8.52
C LEU A 30 13.48 4.35 -8.28
N ARG A 31 13.84 4.11 -7.02
CA ARG A 31 15.15 3.57 -6.65
C ARG A 31 15.33 2.13 -7.15
N ALA A 32 14.33 1.28 -6.95
CA ALA A 32 14.33 -0.08 -7.47
C ALA A 32 14.45 -0.10 -9.00
N PHE A 33 13.72 0.75 -9.70
CA PHE A 33 13.77 0.87 -11.17
C PHE A 33 15.12 1.39 -11.67
N PHE A 34 15.71 2.36 -10.98
CA PHE A 34 17.04 2.87 -11.32
C PHE A 34 18.11 1.77 -11.20
N TYR A 35 18.12 1.00 -10.11
CA TYR A 35 19.04 -0.12 -9.96
C TYR A 35 18.77 -1.27 -10.93
N TYR A 36 17.51 -1.51 -11.30
CA TYR A 36 17.16 -2.47 -12.34
C TYR A 36 17.78 -2.09 -13.70
N LEU A 37 17.68 -0.82 -14.10
CA LEU A 37 18.31 -0.33 -15.31
C LEU A 37 19.83 -0.48 -15.25
N LEU A 38 20.47 -0.15 -14.12
CA LEU A 38 21.91 -0.33 -13.95
C LEU A 38 22.37 -1.80 -13.99
N ASP A 39 21.57 -2.72 -13.44
CA ASP A 39 21.86 -4.17 -13.50
C ASP A 39 21.74 -4.70 -14.93
N LEU A 40 20.83 -4.14 -15.75
CA LEU A 40 20.72 -4.44 -17.17
C LEU A 40 22.01 -4.12 -17.95
N PHE A 41 22.80 -3.15 -17.48
CA PHE A 41 24.14 -2.81 -17.99
C PHE A 41 25.29 -3.63 -17.34
N LYS A 42 24.99 -4.72 -16.62
CA LYS A 42 25.93 -5.70 -16.02
C LYS A 42 26.89 -5.16 -14.94
N ILE A 43 26.48 -4.17 -14.14
CA ILE A 43 27.38 -3.54 -13.16
C ILE A 43 27.35 -4.23 -11.78
N LYS A 44 26.22 -4.81 -11.33
CA LYS A 44 26.12 -5.54 -10.05
C LYS A 44 24.73 -6.17 -9.82
N LYS A 45 24.68 -7.43 -9.34
CA LYS A 45 23.46 -8.04 -8.80
C LYS A 45 22.95 -7.23 -7.61
N TYR A 46 21.90 -6.46 -7.81
CA TYR A 46 21.22 -5.72 -6.75
C TYR A 46 19.88 -6.40 -6.45
N PRO A 47 19.47 -6.57 -5.17
CA PRO A 47 18.23 -7.25 -4.81
C PRO A 47 17.00 -6.35 -5.02
N VAL A 48 16.78 -5.90 -6.27
CA VAL A 48 15.72 -4.97 -6.68
C VAL A 48 14.34 -5.44 -6.20
N LYS A 49 14.06 -6.75 -6.28
CA LYS A 49 12.78 -7.34 -5.85
C LYS A 49 12.50 -7.11 -4.36
N HIS A 50 13.51 -7.23 -3.49
CA HIS A 50 13.34 -7.03 -2.06
C HIS A 50 13.09 -5.56 -1.72
N GLU A 51 13.81 -4.63 -2.35
CA GLU A 51 13.61 -3.19 -2.11
C GLU A 51 12.23 -2.73 -2.57
N LEU A 52 11.79 -3.19 -3.76
CA LEU A 52 10.45 -2.90 -4.27
C LEU A 52 9.36 -3.48 -3.37
N ALA A 53 9.48 -4.75 -2.96
CA ALA A 53 8.51 -5.40 -2.08
C ALA A 53 8.39 -4.69 -0.73
N ASN A 54 9.52 -4.29 -0.14
CA ASN A 54 9.54 -3.56 1.12
C ASN A 54 8.88 -2.18 0.99
N ALA A 55 9.23 -1.41 -0.04
CA ALA A 55 8.63 -0.09 -0.26
C ALA A 55 7.12 -0.17 -0.50
N LEU A 56 6.65 -1.18 -1.23
CA LEU A 56 5.23 -1.41 -1.47
C LEU A 56 4.50 -1.84 -0.18
N ALA A 57 5.09 -2.74 0.61
CA ALA A 57 4.51 -3.19 1.88
C ALA A 57 4.38 -2.04 2.88
N THR A 58 5.47 -1.28 3.10
CA THR A 58 5.44 -0.11 3.98
C THR A 58 4.45 0.93 3.49
N GLY A 59 4.43 1.22 2.18
CA GLY A 59 3.45 2.13 1.59
C GLY A 59 2.00 1.70 1.84
N LEU A 60 1.73 0.40 1.73
CA LEU A 60 0.41 -0.17 1.99
C LEU A 60 0.00 -0.01 3.45
N GLU A 61 0.90 -0.24 4.40
CA GLU A 61 0.64 -0.03 5.84
C GLU A 61 0.21 1.42 6.13
N PHE A 62 0.89 2.41 5.53
CA PHE A 62 0.50 3.81 5.66
C PHE A 62 -0.87 4.10 5.03
N LYS A 63 -1.18 3.53 3.86
CA LYS A 63 -2.52 3.70 3.25
C LYS A 63 -3.62 3.04 4.09
N MET A 64 -3.36 1.85 4.64
CA MET A 64 -4.30 1.19 5.55
C MET A 64 -4.52 2.01 6.82
N ALA A 65 -3.47 2.59 7.40
CA ALA A 65 -3.60 3.47 8.56
C ALA A 65 -4.47 4.70 8.25
N ALA A 66 -4.30 5.31 7.08
CA ALA A 66 -5.15 6.42 6.64
C ALA A 66 -6.61 6.00 6.44
N GLU A 67 -6.86 4.83 5.86
CA GLU A 67 -8.21 4.27 5.70
C GLU A 67 -8.88 3.97 7.05
N ILE A 68 -8.15 3.41 8.01
CA ILE A 68 -8.62 3.17 9.38
C ILE A 68 -9.05 4.50 10.02
N LEU A 69 -8.24 5.55 9.91
CA LEU A 69 -8.58 6.87 10.45
C LEU A 69 -9.76 7.51 9.73
N LYS A 70 -9.89 7.28 8.42
CA LYS A 70 -11.04 7.74 7.62
C LYS A 70 -12.35 7.11 8.11
N THR A 71 -12.32 5.88 8.63
CA THR A 71 -13.50 5.22 9.23
C THR A 71 -14.03 5.94 10.47
N VAL A 72 -13.18 6.66 11.20
CA VAL A 72 -13.57 7.42 12.39
C VAL A 72 -14.41 8.66 12.02
N LEU A 73 -14.28 9.17 10.80
CA LEU A 73 -15.08 10.28 10.26
C LEU A 73 -16.38 9.82 9.58
N ILE A 74 -16.49 8.53 9.25
CA ILE A 74 -17.63 7.99 8.52
C ILE A 74 -18.75 7.70 9.51
N THR A 75 -19.85 8.43 9.40
CA THR A 75 -21.09 8.19 10.15
C THR A 75 -22.08 7.27 9.39
N SER A 76 -21.84 6.94 8.12
CA SER A 76 -22.67 6.02 7.31
C SER A 76 -21.89 4.84 6.74
N LEU A 77 -22.25 3.61 7.15
CA LEU A 77 -21.56 2.36 6.80
C LEU A 77 -21.52 2.00 5.30
N SER A 78 -22.29 2.67 4.44
CA SER A 78 -22.44 2.34 3.02
C SER A 78 -21.15 2.51 2.21
N GLU A 79 -20.41 3.61 2.39
CA GLU A 79 -19.17 3.88 1.65
C GLU A 79 -18.00 3.02 2.16
N LEU A 80 -17.97 2.78 3.48
CA LEU A 80 -16.99 1.90 4.11
C LEU A 80 -17.14 0.44 3.63
N THR A 81 -18.38 0.01 3.37
CA THR A 81 -18.66 -1.34 2.86
C THR A 81 -18.08 -1.53 1.45
N VAL A 82 -18.23 -0.54 0.57
CA VAL A 82 -17.69 -0.62 -0.80
C VAL A 82 -16.16 -0.68 -0.78
N LEU A 83 -15.51 0.15 0.04
CA LEU A 83 -14.05 0.15 0.18
C LEU A 83 -13.55 -1.18 0.78
N GLY A 84 -14.23 -1.68 1.81
CA GLY A 84 -13.94 -2.99 2.40
C GLY A 84 -14.06 -4.13 1.39
N CYS A 85 -15.09 -4.12 0.53
CA CYS A 85 -15.26 -5.09 -0.54
C CYS A 85 -14.11 -5.05 -1.56
N ILE A 86 -13.63 -3.86 -1.93
CA ILE A 86 -12.50 -3.73 -2.86
C ILE A 86 -11.20 -4.29 -2.27
N ILE A 87 -10.93 -4.02 -0.99
CA ILE A 87 -9.75 -4.54 -0.28
C ILE A 87 -9.81 -6.07 -0.18
N LEU A 88 -10.99 -6.62 0.15
CA LEU A 88 -11.21 -8.08 0.22
C LEU A 88 -10.97 -8.75 -1.13
N LEU A 89 -11.51 -8.20 -2.21
CA LEU A 89 -11.29 -8.72 -3.57
C LEU A 89 -9.81 -8.71 -3.94
N ARG A 90 -9.09 -7.65 -3.57
CA ARG A 90 -7.66 -7.53 -3.82
C ARG A 90 -6.84 -8.56 -3.04
N ALA A 91 -7.20 -8.81 -1.78
CA ALA A 91 -6.57 -9.84 -0.97
C ALA A 91 -6.79 -11.24 -1.55
N LEU A 92 -8.03 -11.55 -1.94
CA LEU A 92 -8.39 -12.85 -2.54
C LEU A 92 -7.65 -13.12 -3.85
N LEU A 93 -7.60 -12.14 -4.77
CA LEU A 93 -6.86 -12.27 -6.02
C LEU A 93 -5.36 -12.46 -5.79
N SER A 94 -4.77 -11.71 -4.87
CA SER A 94 -3.35 -11.86 -4.51
C SER A 94 -3.05 -13.23 -3.90
N LEU A 95 -3.97 -13.78 -3.11
CA LEU A 95 -3.82 -15.10 -2.49
C LEU A 95 -3.95 -16.21 -3.53
N LEU A 96 -4.89 -16.08 -4.47
CA LEU A 96 -5.10 -17.04 -5.56
C LEU A 96 -3.84 -17.16 -6.43
N ILE A 97 -3.26 -16.03 -6.84
CA ILE A 97 -2.03 -15.99 -7.64
C ILE A 97 -0.86 -16.63 -6.88
N HIS A 98 -0.76 -16.40 -5.57
CA HIS A 98 0.29 -17.00 -4.75
C HIS A 98 0.14 -18.53 -4.64
N ILE A 99 -1.10 -19.02 -4.59
CA ILE A 99 -1.40 -20.46 -4.58
C ILE A 99 -1.09 -21.09 -5.95
N GLU A 100 -1.49 -20.45 -7.06
CA GLU A 100 -1.17 -20.93 -8.41
C GLU A 100 0.35 -21.02 -8.62
N MET A 101 1.08 -19.96 -8.27
CA MET A 101 2.55 -19.96 -8.39
C MET A 101 3.22 -21.04 -7.54
N LYS A 102 2.66 -21.39 -6.38
CA LYS A 102 3.18 -22.46 -5.53
C LYS A 102 2.90 -23.85 -6.12
N ASN A 103 1.73 -24.05 -6.72
CA ASN A 103 1.39 -25.32 -7.35
C ASN A 103 2.21 -25.58 -8.63
N ASP A 104 2.60 -24.53 -9.36
CA ASP A 104 3.45 -24.66 -10.54
C ASP A 104 4.92 -25.02 -10.21
N GLU A 105 5.38 -24.82 -8.96
CA GLU A 105 6.71 -25.26 -8.50
C GLU A 105 6.75 -26.73 -8.01
N GLU A 106 5.59 -27.34 -7.76
CA GLU A 106 5.48 -28.72 -7.26
C GLU A 106 5.13 -29.75 -8.37
N ALA A 107 4.98 -29.32 -9.64
CA ALA A 107 4.68 -30.15 -10.81
C ALA A 107 5.91 -30.49 -11.67
#